data_AF-A0A371L2Y8-F1
#
_entry.id   AF-A0A371L2Y8-F1
#
_cell.length_a   1.000
_cell.length_b   1.000
_cell.length_c   1.000
_cell.angle_alpha   90.00
_cell.angle_beta   90.00
_cell.angle_gamma   90.00
#
_symmetry.space_group_name_H-M   'P 1'
#
loop_
_entity.id
_entity.type
_entity.pdbx_description
1 polymer ?
#
loop_
_entity_poly.entity_id
_entity_poly.type
_entity_poly.pdbx_seq_one_letter_code
_entity_poly.pdbx_strand_id
1 'polypeptide(L)' 'MNRTTVALVAAFGAVVLGLAILLVSEAVGASESFVVVGGVVALAGVGVLTGVVMRLPDPGEGEHGGDHA' A
#
# COMPACT_ATOMS: atom_id res chain seq x y z
N MET A 1 -14.51 10.11 10.56
CA MET A 1 -13.56 9.70 9.50
C MET A 1 -14.06 8.39 8.90
N ASN A 2 -14.14 8.26 7.58
CA ASN A 2 -14.64 7.03 6.96
C ASN A 2 -13.69 5.85 7.20
N ARG A 3 -14.24 4.65 7.35
CA ARG A 3 -13.47 3.41 7.58
C ARG A 3 -12.39 3.19 6.52
N THR A 4 -12.69 3.55 5.27
CA THR A 4 -11.75 3.50 4.14
C THR A 4 -10.58 4.47 4.33
N THR A 5 -10.84 5.70 4.77
CA THR A 5 -9.79 6.69 5.06
C THR A 5 -8.87 6.22 6.18
N VAL A 6 -9.45 5.63 7.24
CA VAL A 6 -8.66 5.03 8.33
C VAL A 6 -7.77 3.90 7.82
N ALA A 7 -8.33 3.00 6.99
CA ALA A 7 -7.58 1.89 6.41
C ALA A 7 -6.43 2.37 5.50
N LEU A 8 -6.67 3.39 4.67
CA LEU A 8 -5.66 3.99 3.81
C LEU A 8 -4.52 4.62 4.62
N VAL A 9 -4.85 5.41 5.64
CA VAL A 9 -3.84 6.03 6.52
C VAL A 9 -3.04 4.98 7.26
N ALA A 10 -3.68 3.93 7.78
CA ALA A 10 -3.00 2.84 8.46
C ALA A 10 -2.09 2.06 7.50
N ALA A 11 -2.55 1.76 6.28
CA ALA A 11 -1.76 1.05 5.28
C ALA A 11 -0.55 1.88 4.82
N PHE A 12 -0.74 3.17 4.56
CA PHE A 12 0.36 4.08 4.26
C PHE A 12 1.36 4.17 5.42
N GLY A 13 0.85 4.28 6.66
CA GLY A 13 1.67 4.25 7.87
C GLY A 13 2.49 2.96 7.99
N ALA A 14 1.90 1.80 7.65
CA ALA A 14 2.61 0.53 7.63
C ALA A 14 3.74 0.52 6.58
N VAL A 15 3.51 1.06 5.38
CA VAL A 15 4.57 1.18 4.36
C VAL A 15 5.71 2.05 4.90
N VAL A 16 5.41 3.25 5.39
CA VAL A 16 6.42 4.17 5.92
C VAL A 16 7.19 3.54 7.09
N LEU A 17 6.50 2.87 8.00
CA LEU A 17 7.10 2.20 9.14
C LEU A 17 8.00 1.04 8.71
N GLY A 18 7.54 0.20 7.80
CA GLY A 18 8.32 -0.92 7.28
C GLY A 18 9.60 -0.43 6.59
N LEU A 19 9.50 0.60 5.76
CA LEU A 19 10.66 1.24 5.12
C LEU A 19 11.61 1.86 6.15
N ALA A 20 11.10 2.53 7.18
CA ALA A 20 11.93 3.08 8.24
C ALA A 20 12.70 1.99 8.99
N ILE A 21 12.06 0.86 9.29
CA ILE A 21 12.72 -0.31 9.90
C ILE A 21 13.84 -0.82 8.98
N LEU A 22 13.59 -0.96 7.68
CA LEU A 22 14.60 -1.41 6.71
C LEU A 22 15.80 -0.47 6.68
N LEU A 23 15.56 0.84 6.54
CA LEU A 23 16.63 1.85 6.46
C LEU A 23 17.45 1.93 7.76
N VAL A 24 16.80 1.88 8.92
CA VAL A 24 17.51 1.88 10.21
C VAL A 24 18.30 0.59 10.38
N SER A 25 17.71 -0.56 10.01
CA SER A 25 18.39 -1.86 10.08
C SER A 25 19.66 -1.88 9.24
N GLU A 26 19.59 -1.36 8.02
CA GLU A 26 20.76 -1.21 7.16
C GLU A 26 21.80 -0.28 7.79
N ALA A 27 21.37 0.89 8.29
CA ALA A 27 22.27 1.88 8.87
C ALA A 27 23.04 1.38 10.10
N VAL A 28 22.42 0.52 10.93
CA VAL A 28 23.06 -0.06 12.12
C VAL A 28 23.68 -1.45 11.88
N GLY A 29 23.62 -1.98 10.66
CA GLY A 29 24.08 -3.33 10.34
C GLY A 29 23.31 -4.42 11.11
N ALA A 30 22.00 -4.22 11.31
CA ALA A 30 21.16 -5.12 12.07
C ALA A 30 21.00 -6.49 11.41
N SER A 31 20.60 -7.47 12.23
CA SER A 31 20.37 -8.84 11.80
C SER A 31 19.25 -8.96 10.76
N GLU A 32 19.36 -9.98 9.90
CA GLU A 32 18.42 -10.33 8.82
C GLU A 32 16.95 -10.38 9.29
N SER A 33 16.71 -10.77 10.54
CA SER A 33 15.37 -10.78 11.16
C SER A 33 14.66 -9.43 11.11
N PHE A 34 15.37 -8.30 11.30
CA PHE A 34 14.75 -6.98 11.23
C PHE A 34 14.42 -6.58 9.80
N VAL A 35 15.24 -7.01 8.84
CA VAL A 35 14.98 -6.82 7.40
C VAL A 35 13.70 -7.56 7.00
N VAL A 36 13.54 -8.82 7.44
CA VAL A 36 12.33 -9.61 7.20
C VAL A 36 11.11 -8.92 7.81
N VAL A 37 11.18 -8.48 9.06
CA VAL A 37 10.07 -7.78 9.72
C VAL A 37 9.69 -6.50 8.98
N GLY A 38 10.68 -5.64 8.67
CA GLY A 38 10.44 -4.40 7.94
C GLY A 38 9.83 -4.64 6.56
N GLY A 39 10.33 -5.65 5.84
CA GLY A 39 9.81 -6.06 4.54
C GLY A 39 8.36 -6.56 4.62
N VAL A 40 8.04 -7.43 5.57
CA VAL A 40 6.66 -7.94 5.75
C VAL A 40 5.69 -6.80 6.08
N VAL A 41 6.07 -5.88 6.96
CA VAL A 41 5.25 -4.73 7.32
C VAL A 41 5.00 -3.82 6.11
N ALA A 42 6.05 -3.54 5.33
CA ALA A 42 5.93 -2.74 4.11
C ALA A 42 5.02 -3.41 3.07
N LEU A 43 5.23 -4.71 2.80
CA LEU A 43 4.44 -5.46 1.83
C LEU A 43 2.97 -5.59 2.24
N ALA A 44 2.68 -5.74 3.53
CA ALA A 44 1.30 -5.74 4.02
C ALA A 44 0.60 -4.40 3.74
N GLY A 45 1.28 -3.28 3.98
CA GLY A 45 0.76 -1.95 3.65
C GLY A 45 0.50 -1.79 2.15
N VAL A 46 1.46 -2.20 1.30
CA VAL A 46 1.31 -2.18 -0.16
C VAL A 46 0.13 -3.05 -0.60
N GLY A 47 0.00 -4.27 -0.09
CA GLY A 47 -1.08 -5.18 -0.46
C GLY A 47 -2.48 -4.61 -0.16
N VAL A 48 -2.65 -3.93 0.98
CA VAL A 48 -3.90 -3.23 1.28
C VAL A 48 -4.17 -2.10 0.30
N LEU A 49 -3.16 -1.26 0.02
CA LEU A 49 -3.29 -0.15 -0.93
C LEU A 49 -3.64 -0.64 -2.34
N THR A 50 -2.95 -1.67 -2.83
CA THR A 50 -3.23 -2.32 -4.11
C THR A 50 -4.65 -2.87 -4.15
N GLY A 51 -5.10 -3.54 -3.09
CA GLY A 51 -6.46 -4.06 -3.00
C GLY A 51 -7.54 -2.97 -3.02
N VAL A 52 -7.24 -1.79 -2.47
CA VAL A 52 -8.15 -0.63 -2.58
C VAL A 52 -8.19 -0.09 -4.00
N VAL A 53 -7.03 0.07 -4.65
CA VAL A 53 -6.94 0.55 -6.05
C VAL A 53 -7.69 -0.38 -7.00
N MET A 54 -7.55 -1.70 -6.84
CA MET A 54 -8.26 -2.69 -7.65
C MET A 54 -9.79 -2.67 -7.47
N ARG A 55 -10.31 -2.00 -6.44
CA ARG A 55 -11.75 -1.84 -6.22
C ARG A 55 -12.30 -0.51 -6.73
N LEU A 56 -11.44 0.39 -7.20
CA LEU A 56 -11.89 1.62 -7.82
C LEU A 56 -12.47 1.29 -9.19
N PRO A 57 -13.64 1.85 -9.54
CA PRO A 57 -14.16 1.76 -10.91
C PRO A 57 -13.13 2.25 -11.92
N ASP A 58 -13.04 1.58 -13.06
CA ASP A 58 -12.16 2.00 -14.14
C ASP A 58 -12.73 3.28 -14.78
N PRO A 59 -12.00 4.41 -14.79
CA PRO A 59 -12.50 5.64 -15.39
C PRO A 59 -12.71 5.54 -16.90
N GLY A 60 -12.21 4.50 -17.57
CA GLY A 60 -12.30 4.32 -19.03
C GLY A 60 -13.60 3.70 -19.56
N GLU A 61 -14.46 3.12 -18.72
CA GLU A 61 -15.68 2.41 -19.19
C GLU A 61 -16.89 3.35 -19.42
N GLY A 62 -16.76 4.65 -19.14
CA GLY A 62 -17.87 5.61 -19.18
C GLY A 62 -18.02 6.45 -20.46
N GLU A 63 -17.03 6.49 -21.37
CA GLU A 63 -16.93 7.55 -22.39
C GLU A 63 -16.96 7.11 -23.86
N HIS A 64 -17.23 5.82 -24.18
CA HIS A 64 -17.28 5.36 -25.58
C HIS A 64 -18.41 4.37 -25.95
N GLY A 65 -19.43 4.19 -25.09
CA GLY A 65 -20.55 3.27 -25.34
C GLY A 65 -21.83 3.92 -25.88
N GLY A 66 -21.79 5.20 -26.24
CA GLY A 66 -22.97 6.02 -26.56
C GLY A 66 -23.00 6.55 -27.99
N ASP A 67 -22.70 5.71 -28.99
CA ASP A 67 -23.07 6.01 -30.38
C ASP A 67 -23.38 4.71 -31.13
N HIS A 68 -24.61 4.25 -30.95
CA HIS A 68 -25.25 3.23 -31.78
C HIS A 68 -26.45 3.87 -32.48
N ALA A 69 -26.52 3.64 -33.80
CA ALA A 69 -27.62 3.82 -34.75
C ALA A 69 -27.60 5.08 -35.62
#